data_AF-A0A9X1XXN7-F1
#
_entry.id   AF-A0A9X1XXN7-F1
#
_cell.length_a   1.000
_cell.length_b   1.000
_cell.length_c   1.000
_cell.angle_alpha   90.00
_cell.angle_beta   90.00
_cell.angle_gamma   90.00
#
_symmetry.space_group_name_H-M   'P 1'
#
loop_
_entity.id
_entity.type
_entity.pdbx_description
1 polymer ?
#
loop_
_entity_poly.entity_id
_entity_poly.type
_entity_poly.pdbx_seq_one_letter_code
_entity_poly.pdbx_strand_id
1 'polypeptide(L)'
;MPDTDTGVPGLTPGHAWIVPRMGLPRVCAKRAGDGDVTVAFLGGSITEGAGASAADETSWRALTEKYLRKRLDGRLLRCINAGVGGTDSTLGAHRLREHVLREGQVDLLFVEFSVNDGEDREESLRGMEGIVRQCRRLSPATDLCFIYTGAEKNLTSLRPFNIAVHEEVAEHYGIPSINFAAGVYGLIQEGRVEWGDLAPDGYHPNDEGHARYAQFLREYLDAALFAGKSVSSGQIRKLPGEPLIAGNYEHAAMLIYEAADYSEHFRIRKLRPNEPLMNWRYSTEHVFAEASGASLTFQVEGRGAGMLLLCGPDTGILEYSVNGAPYVAVNPFDDWCIGAYRPVPVLFPALEHYGELQVKGRNTGRKDERSKGTGLRILKLLTS
;
A
#
# COMPACT_ATOMS: atom_id res chain seq x y z
N MET A 1 0.55 21.44 -34.37
CA MET A 1 -0.26 22.50 -33.70
C MET A 1 -1.31 21.83 -32.83
N PRO A 2 -1.24 21.91 -31.50
CA PRO A 2 -0.05 22.00 -30.65
C PRO A 2 0.04 20.79 -29.69
N ASP A 3 1.22 20.17 -29.59
CA ASP A 3 2.00 20.11 -28.33
C ASP A 3 1.56 21.12 -27.27
N THR A 4 0.85 20.63 -26.26
CA THR A 4 0.75 21.30 -24.96
C THR A 4 1.79 20.70 -24.03
N ASP A 5 3.04 21.08 -24.26
CA ASP A 5 4.05 21.13 -23.21
C ASP A 5 3.56 22.14 -22.16
N THR A 6 2.89 21.64 -21.13
CA THR A 6 2.59 22.42 -19.93
C THR A 6 3.82 22.37 -19.03
N GLY A 7 4.89 23.00 -19.51
CA GLY A 7 6.10 23.23 -18.74
C GLY A 7 5.74 23.97 -17.45
N VAL A 8 5.75 23.24 -16.34
CA VAL A 8 5.70 23.82 -15.00
C VAL A 8 7.01 24.58 -14.81
N PRO A 9 6.99 25.91 -14.54
CA PRO A 9 8.22 26.67 -14.38
C PRO A 9 8.97 26.19 -13.12
N GLY A 10 10.19 25.68 -13.31
CA GLY A 10 11.11 25.38 -12.20
C GLY A 10 11.87 24.05 -12.26
N LEU A 11 11.64 23.19 -13.26
CA LEU A 11 12.41 21.97 -13.42
C LEU A 11 13.70 22.25 -14.22
N THR A 12 14.85 22.23 -13.54
CA THR A 12 16.14 22.10 -14.23
C THR A 12 16.14 20.82 -15.10
N PRO A 13 16.66 20.85 -16.35
CA PRO A 13 16.60 19.73 -17.33
C PRO A 13 17.29 18.39 -16.95
N GLY A 14 17.53 18.10 -15.67
CA GLY A 14 18.24 16.90 -15.22
C GLY A 14 17.48 15.98 -14.25
N HIS A 15 16.24 16.29 -13.84
CA HIS A 15 15.52 15.49 -12.83
C HIS A 15 14.00 15.44 -13.08
N ALA A 16 13.56 14.99 -14.26
CA ALA A 16 12.14 14.87 -14.60
C ALA A 16 11.35 13.88 -13.70
N TRP A 17 12.04 13.11 -12.85
CA TRP A 17 11.47 12.13 -11.93
C TRP A 17 11.30 12.63 -10.49
N ILE A 18 11.74 13.84 -10.11
CA ILE A 18 11.60 14.35 -8.73
C ILE A 18 10.64 15.52 -8.71
N VAL A 19 9.60 15.44 -7.87
CA VAL A 19 8.71 16.57 -7.60
C VAL A 19 8.77 16.88 -6.09
N PRO A 20 9.54 17.89 -5.66
CA PRO A 20 9.89 18.05 -4.25
C PRO A 20 8.76 18.60 -3.38
N ARG A 21 7.79 19.32 -3.96
CA ARG A 21 6.65 19.98 -3.28
C ARG A 21 7.03 20.61 -1.94
N MET A 22 6.36 20.23 -0.85
CA MET A 22 6.64 20.76 0.49
C MET A 22 7.85 20.12 1.18
N GLY A 23 8.48 19.12 0.55
CA GLY A 23 9.64 18.43 1.09
C GLY A 23 9.33 17.60 2.33
N LEU A 24 10.35 17.44 3.18
CA LEU A 24 10.32 16.65 4.42
C LEU A 24 10.63 17.53 5.64
N PRO A 25 9.81 18.56 5.92
CA PRO A 25 10.15 19.59 6.92
C PRO A 25 10.25 19.05 8.34
N ARG A 26 9.47 18.02 8.70
CA ARG A 26 9.46 17.45 10.06
C ARG A 26 10.65 16.55 10.28
N VAL A 27 11.01 15.72 9.29
CA VAL A 27 12.24 14.92 9.32
C VAL A 27 13.45 15.85 9.34
N CYS A 28 13.46 16.94 8.57
CA CYS A 28 14.50 17.97 8.63
C CYS A 28 14.63 18.59 10.04
N ALA A 29 13.50 18.97 10.66
CA ALA A 29 13.49 19.53 12.00
C ALA A 29 13.99 18.52 13.06
N LYS A 30 13.52 17.27 12.99
CA LYS A 30 13.97 16.19 13.87
C LYS A 30 15.46 15.87 13.67
N ARG A 31 15.94 15.96 12.43
CA ARG A 31 17.37 15.86 12.10
C ARG A 31 18.22 16.95 12.75
N ALA A 32 17.68 18.13 13.01
CA ALA A 32 18.43 19.20 13.67
C ALA A 32 18.63 18.99 15.19
N GLY A 33 17.84 18.12 15.84
CA GLY A 33 18.02 17.71 17.25
C GLY A 33 18.47 16.25 17.38
N ASP A 34 18.46 15.66 18.59
CA ASP A 34 19.04 14.33 18.88
C ASP A 34 18.02 13.16 18.89
N GLY A 35 16.86 13.32 18.25
CA GLY A 35 15.80 12.31 18.27
C GLY A 35 16.04 11.12 17.34
N ASP A 36 15.66 9.92 17.80
CA ASP A 36 15.57 8.69 16.99
C ASP A 36 14.64 8.87 15.80
N VAL A 37 14.96 8.25 14.66
CA VAL A 37 14.16 8.37 13.44
C VAL A 37 13.51 7.03 13.10
N THR A 38 12.19 7.02 12.94
CA THR A 38 11.44 5.87 12.43
C THR A 38 10.99 6.12 11.00
N VAL A 39 11.45 5.27 10.08
CA VAL A 39 11.10 5.32 8.66
C VAL A 39 10.30 4.08 8.31
N ALA A 40 9.18 4.24 7.62
CA ALA A 40 8.35 3.14 7.17
C ALA A 40 8.21 3.15 5.64
N PHE A 41 8.02 1.95 5.10
CA PHE A 41 7.81 1.72 3.68
C PHE A 41 6.54 0.90 3.51
N LEU A 42 5.49 1.52 2.97
CA LEU A 42 4.19 0.92 2.72
C LEU A 42 4.02 0.74 1.21
N GLY A 43 3.90 -0.51 0.75
CA GLY A 43 3.69 -0.75 -0.66
C GLY A 43 3.52 -2.21 -1.04
N GLY A 44 3.71 -2.49 -2.33
CA GLY A 44 3.58 -3.82 -2.93
C GLY A 44 4.81 -4.73 -2.79
N SER A 45 4.95 -5.67 -3.73
CA SER A 45 6.03 -6.67 -3.77
C SER A 45 7.41 -6.03 -3.97
N ILE A 46 7.51 -4.98 -4.79
CA ILE A 46 8.77 -4.28 -5.03
C ILE A 46 9.26 -3.60 -3.75
N THR A 47 8.34 -3.01 -2.97
CA THR A 47 8.62 -2.46 -1.63
C THR A 47 9.01 -3.55 -0.62
N GLU A 48 8.35 -4.72 -0.70
CA GLU A 48 8.69 -5.89 0.12
C GLU A 48 10.13 -6.37 -0.15
N GLY A 49 10.58 -6.25 -1.40
CA GLY A 49 11.93 -6.56 -1.86
C GLY A 49 12.00 -7.63 -2.95
N ALA A 50 10.88 -7.95 -3.61
CA ALA A 50 10.84 -8.93 -4.70
C ALA A 50 11.80 -8.57 -5.84
N GLY A 51 12.40 -9.60 -6.44
CA GLY A 51 13.40 -9.51 -7.50
C GLY A 51 14.84 -9.28 -7.01
N ALA A 52 15.02 -8.70 -5.82
CA ALA A 52 16.35 -8.59 -5.20
C ALA A 52 16.88 -9.98 -4.79
N SER A 53 18.20 -10.21 -4.95
CA SER A 53 18.84 -11.46 -4.52
C SER A 53 18.80 -11.64 -3.01
N ALA A 54 18.82 -10.54 -2.26
CA ALA A 54 18.62 -10.50 -0.82
C ALA A 54 17.70 -9.32 -0.46
N ALA A 55 16.41 -9.60 -0.24
CA ALA A 55 15.37 -8.58 -0.04
C ALA A 55 15.69 -7.56 1.08
N ASP A 56 16.40 -7.97 2.13
CA ASP A 56 16.78 -7.09 3.25
C ASP A 56 18.17 -6.44 3.09
N GLU A 57 18.84 -6.66 1.96
CA GLU A 57 20.19 -6.13 1.70
C GLU A 57 20.31 -5.34 0.41
N THR A 58 19.69 -5.80 -0.68
CA THR A 58 19.87 -5.27 -2.04
C THR A 58 18.61 -4.64 -2.62
N SER A 59 17.45 -4.74 -1.96
CA SER A 59 16.25 -4.02 -2.37
C SER A 59 16.42 -2.49 -2.26
N TRP A 60 15.67 -1.72 -3.05
CA TRP A 60 15.73 -0.25 -3.00
C TRP A 60 15.47 0.28 -1.58
N ARG A 61 14.57 -0.39 -0.85
CA ARG A 61 14.27 -0.13 0.56
C ARG A 61 15.50 -0.34 1.44
N ALA A 62 16.10 -1.53 1.39
CA ALA A 62 17.28 -1.87 2.19
C ALA A 62 18.47 -0.96 1.87
N LEU A 63 18.66 -0.63 0.59
CA LEU A 63 19.69 0.30 0.13
C LEU A 63 19.44 1.74 0.59
N THR A 64 18.18 2.15 0.71
CA THR A 64 17.78 3.45 1.27
C THR A 64 18.00 3.48 2.78
N GLU A 65 17.65 2.42 3.49
CA GLU A 65 17.93 2.26 4.93
C GLU A 65 19.44 2.35 5.22
N LYS A 66 20.27 1.60 4.49
CA LYS A 66 21.74 1.65 4.62
C LYS A 66 22.26 3.08 4.40
N TYR A 67 21.73 3.79 3.41
CA TYR A 67 22.09 5.17 3.14
C TYR A 67 21.67 6.11 4.28
N LEU A 68 20.43 6.03 4.74
CA LEU A 68 19.94 6.87 5.84
C LEU A 68 20.72 6.62 7.14
N ARG A 69 21.02 5.36 7.46
CA ARG A 69 21.84 4.99 8.63
C ARG A 69 23.23 5.64 8.58
N LYS A 70 23.86 5.66 7.40
CA LYS A 70 25.15 6.32 7.20
C LYS A 70 25.06 7.85 7.31
N ARG A 71 23.96 8.45 6.87
CA ARG A 71 23.78 9.92 6.79
C ARG A 71 23.24 10.55 8.07
N LEU A 72 22.53 9.78 8.88
CA LEU A 72 22.01 10.16 10.19
C LEU A 72 22.94 9.71 11.33
N ASP A 73 24.22 9.50 11.03
CA ASP A 73 25.25 8.95 11.93
C ASP A 73 25.11 9.40 13.39
N GLY A 74 25.28 8.44 14.32
CA GLY A 74 25.09 8.63 15.76
C GLY A 74 23.65 8.51 16.29
N ARG A 75 22.65 8.18 15.45
CA ARG A 75 21.24 8.04 15.86
C ARG A 75 20.70 6.62 15.68
N LEU A 76 19.71 6.27 16.49
CA LEU A 76 18.92 5.06 16.22
C LEU A 76 18.00 5.33 15.02
N LEU A 77 18.14 4.49 14.00
CA LEU A 77 17.24 4.43 12.85
C LEU A 77 16.44 3.13 12.93
N ARG A 78 15.13 3.24 13.13
CA ARG A 78 14.18 2.13 13.00
C ARG A 78 13.59 2.16 11.60
N CYS A 79 13.67 1.04 10.88
CA CYS A 79 13.02 0.88 9.59
C CYS A 79 11.91 -0.17 9.66
N ILE A 80 10.73 0.18 9.13
CA ILE A 80 9.56 -0.69 9.07
C ILE A 80 9.32 -1.05 7.61
N ASN A 81 9.51 -2.33 7.27
CA ASN A 81 9.10 -2.87 5.98
C ASN A 81 7.65 -3.34 6.07
N ALA A 82 6.73 -2.51 5.60
CA ALA A 82 5.33 -2.83 5.43
C ALA A 82 4.99 -3.09 3.95
N GLY A 83 5.93 -3.64 3.16
CA GLY A 83 5.65 -4.19 1.84
C GLY A 83 4.86 -5.49 1.92
N VAL A 84 3.83 -5.64 1.07
CA VAL A 84 3.08 -6.89 0.89
C VAL A 84 2.81 -7.08 -0.60
N GLY A 85 3.34 -8.16 -1.17
CA GLY A 85 3.16 -8.48 -2.58
C GLY A 85 1.70 -8.54 -3.03
N GLY A 86 1.42 -8.09 -4.26
CA GLY A 86 0.11 -8.22 -4.89
C GLY A 86 -1.05 -7.53 -4.14
N THR A 87 -0.76 -6.44 -3.42
CA THR A 87 -1.77 -5.60 -2.73
C THR A 87 -1.74 -4.18 -3.26
N ASP A 88 -2.92 -3.58 -3.40
CA ASP A 88 -3.15 -2.21 -3.85
C ASP A 88 -3.20 -1.20 -2.69
N SER A 89 -3.39 0.07 -3.03
CA SER A 89 -3.53 1.17 -2.08
C SER A 89 -4.78 1.06 -1.20
N THR A 90 -5.83 0.36 -1.66
CA THR A 90 -7.02 0.06 -0.87
C THR A 90 -6.69 -0.82 0.33
N LEU A 91 -6.07 -1.99 0.12
CA LEU A 91 -5.62 -2.81 1.24
C LEU A 91 -4.48 -2.12 2.02
N GLY A 92 -3.65 -1.32 1.34
CA GLY A 92 -2.68 -0.41 1.94
C GLY A 92 -3.28 0.51 3.01
N ALA A 93 -4.40 1.16 2.70
CA ALA A 93 -5.13 2.03 3.62
C ALA A 93 -5.68 1.24 4.82
N HIS A 94 -6.28 0.07 4.61
CA HIS A 94 -6.83 -0.74 5.70
C HIS A 94 -5.74 -1.27 6.64
N ARG A 95 -4.56 -1.59 6.11
CA ARG A 95 -3.46 -2.18 6.90
C ARG A 95 -2.47 -1.17 7.48
N LEU A 96 -2.57 0.12 7.13
CA LEU A 96 -1.66 1.16 7.59
C LEU A 96 -1.54 1.16 9.13
N ARG A 97 -2.66 1.14 9.84
CA ARG A 97 -2.64 1.16 11.31
C ARG A 97 -1.91 -0.04 11.89
N GLU A 98 -2.19 -1.25 11.41
CA GLU A 98 -1.63 -2.48 11.97
C GLU A 98 -0.16 -2.69 11.58
N HIS A 99 0.20 -2.40 10.32
CA HIS A 99 1.52 -2.73 9.78
C HIS A 99 2.54 -1.60 9.88
N VAL A 100 2.10 -0.36 10.09
CA VAL A 100 2.99 0.82 10.15
C VAL A 100 2.89 1.54 11.49
N LEU A 101 1.68 1.88 11.93
CA LEU A 101 1.48 2.78 13.07
C LEU A 101 1.29 2.06 14.43
N ARG A 102 1.22 0.73 14.43
CA ARG A 102 0.97 -0.09 15.65
C ARG A 102 1.99 0.17 16.75
N GLU A 103 3.24 0.40 16.36
CA GLU A 103 4.39 0.48 17.26
C GLU A 103 4.74 1.93 17.64
N GLY A 104 3.89 2.90 17.28
CA GLY A 104 4.05 4.30 17.60
C GLY A 104 4.19 5.20 16.37
N GLN A 105 4.66 6.42 16.62
CA GLN A 105 4.79 7.47 15.61
C GLN A 105 5.88 7.12 14.58
N VAL A 106 5.58 7.37 13.31
CA VAL A 106 6.54 7.31 12.19
C VAL A 106 6.96 8.73 11.82
N ASP A 107 8.24 8.93 11.49
CA ASP A 107 8.74 10.25 11.08
C ASP A 107 8.67 10.44 9.56
N LEU A 108 8.95 9.37 8.81
CA LEU A 108 8.89 9.36 7.36
C LEU A 108 8.19 8.10 6.86
N LEU A 109 7.13 8.27 6.08
CA LEU A 109 6.45 7.16 5.41
C LEU A 109 6.61 7.29 3.88
N PHE A 110 7.30 6.32 3.29
CA PHE A 110 7.27 6.09 1.85
C PHE A 110 6.04 5.27 1.48
N VAL A 111 5.29 5.71 0.48
CA VAL A 111 4.08 5.05 -0.03
C VAL A 111 4.26 4.72 -1.51
N GLU A 112 4.05 3.46 -1.89
CA GLU A 112 4.28 2.96 -3.25
C GLU A 112 3.21 1.93 -3.64
N PHE A 113 2.38 2.26 -4.62
CA PHE A 113 1.38 1.33 -5.18
C PHE A 113 1.19 1.49 -6.70
N SER A 114 2.11 2.17 -7.41
CA SER A 114 1.88 2.61 -8.80
C SER A 114 1.78 1.45 -9.79
N VAL A 115 2.38 0.31 -9.46
CA VAL A 115 2.28 -0.92 -10.27
C VAL A 115 1.11 -1.81 -9.83
N ASN A 116 0.66 -1.68 -8.58
CA ASN A 116 -0.35 -2.55 -7.96
C ASN A 116 -1.77 -2.05 -8.14
N ASP A 117 -1.98 -0.74 -8.13
CA ASP A 117 -3.30 -0.18 -8.37
C ASP A 117 -3.78 -0.52 -9.80
N GLY A 118 -5.09 -0.75 -9.92
CA GLY A 118 -5.76 -1.08 -11.17
C GLY A 118 -6.06 0.16 -12.02
N GLU A 119 -6.95 0.00 -12.99
CA GLU A 119 -7.39 1.10 -13.87
C GLU A 119 -8.58 1.89 -13.30
N ASP A 120 -9.08 1.52 -12.13
CA ASP A 120 -10.09 2.29 -11.40
C ASP A 120 -9.44 3.50 -10.73
N ARG A 121 -9.63 4.67 -11.36
CA ARG A 121 -9.13 5.94 -10.84
C ARG A 121 -9.71 6.26 -9.47
N GLU A 122 -11.02 6.09 -9.27
CA GLU A 122 -11.66 6.50 -8.01
C GLU A 122 -11.19 5.64 -6.85
N GLU A 123 -11.08 4.33 -7.05
CA GLU A 123 -10.60 3.42 -6.01
C GLU A 123 -9.14 3.71 -5.63
N SER A 124 -8.29 3.96 -6.63
CA SER A 124 -6.89 4.37 -6.40
C SER A 124 -6.80 5.69 -5.63
N LEU A 125 -7.65 6.67 -5.95
CA LEU A 125 -7.71 7.94 -5.20
C LEU A 125 -8.16 7.69 -3.75
N ARG A 126 -9.19 6.87 -3.52
CA ARG A 126 -9.68 6.55 -2.16
C ARG A 126 -8.61 5.88 -1.32
N GLY A 127 -7.85 4.94 -1.89
CA GLY A 127 -6.71 4.26 -1.27
C GLY A 127 -5.60 5.22 -0.87
N MET A 128 -5.04 5.92 -1.87
CA MET A 128 -3.91 6.82 -1.67
C MET A 128 -4.27 8.00 -0.75
N GLU A 129 -5.43 8.64 -0.94
CA GLU A 129 -5.90 9.70 -0.05
C GLU A 129 -6.17 9.17 1.36
N GLY A 130 -6.77 7.98 1.49
CA GLY A 130 -7.05 7.35 2.77
C GLY A 130 -5.78 7.19 3.62
N ILE A 131 -4.68 6.73 3.01
CA ILE A 131 -3.37 6.62 3.67
C ILE A 131 -2.89 7.99 4.17
N VAL A 132 -2.95 9.02 3.32
CA VAL A 132 -2.51 10.38 3.67
C VAL A 132 -3.30 10.93 4.86
N ARG A 133 -4.63 10.84 4.80
CA ARG A 133 -5.52 11.39 5.82
C ARG A 133 -5.46 10.61 7.12
N GLN A 134 -5.34 9.28 7.07
CA GLN A 134 -5.06 8.46 8.24
C GLN A 134 -3.75 8.86 8.92
N CYS A 135 -2.66 8.99 8.16
CA CYS A 135 -1.38 9.43 8.71
C CYS A 135 -1.51 10.78 9.41
N ARG A 136 -2.22 11.75 8.85
CA ARG A 136 -2.44 13.05 9.53
C ARG A 136 -3.21 12.92 10.84
N ARG A 137 -4.24 12.07 10.85
CA ARG A 137 -5.13 11.90 12.01
C ARG A 137 -4.44 11.12 13.13
N LEU A 138 -3.68 10.08 12.78
CA LEU A 138 -3.11 9.12 13.73
C LEU A 138 -1.63 9.37 14.04
N SER A 139 -0.90 10.03 13.14
CA SER A 139 0.54 10.31 13.23
C SER A 139 0.86 11.68 12.60
N PRO A 140 0.32 12.80 13.15
CA PRO A 140 0.33 14.13 12.52
C PRO A 140 1.71 14.73 12.23
N ALA A 141 2.75 14.15 12.82
CA ALA A 141 4.14 14.54 12.64
C ALA A 141 4.91 13.65 11.65
N THR A 142 4.25 12.74 10.93
CA THR A 142 4.83 11.98 9.81
C THR A 142 4.94 12.86 8.56
N ASP A 143 6.12 12.91 7.96
CA ASP A 143 6.26 13.34 6.57
C ASP A 143 5.97 12.15 5.63
N LEU A 144 5.28 12.44 4.53
CA LEU A 144 4.92 11.46 3.51
C LEU A 144 5.78 11.69 2.26
N CYS A 145 6.09 10.61 1.55
CA CYS A 145 6.78 10.69 0.27
C CYS A 145 6.23 9.59 -0.64
N PHE A 146 5.69 9.97 -1.80
CA PHE A 146 5.20 9.01 -2.78
C PHE A 146 6.35 8.50 -3.65
N ILE A 147 6.37 7.20 -3.88
CA ILE A 147 7.34 6.53 -4.71
C ILE A 147 6.57 5.84 -5.84
N TYR A 148 7.03 5.99 -7.07
CA TYR A 148 6.41 5.32 -8.22
C TYR A 148 7.39 4.38 -8.88
N THR A 149 7.27 3.09 -8.58
CA THR A 149 8.00 2.03 -9.27
C THR A 149 7.41 1.79 -10.66
N GLY A 150 8.20 1.20 -11.56
CA GLY A 150 7.77 0.80 -12.89
C GLY A 150 7.60 -0.70 -13.05
N ALA A 151 6.65 -1.07 -13.90
CA ALA A 151 6.56 -2.32 -14.66
C ALA A 151 6.43 -1.96 -16.15
N GLU A 152 6.40 -2.93 -17.06
CA GLU A 152 6.26 -2.67 -18.51
C GLU A 152 5.14 -1.66 -18.84
N LYS A 153 3.96 -1.82 -18.23
CA LYS A 153 2.80 -0.91 -18.41
C LYS A 153 3.08 0.54 -18.03
N ASN A 154 4.04 0.80 -17.14
CA ASN A 154 4.38 2.12 -16.63
C ASN A 154 5.52 2.78 -17.42
N LEU A 155 6.24 2.04 -18.26
CA LEU A 155 7.40 2.55 -19.03
C LEU A 155 7.00 3.03 -20.42
N THR A 156 5.86 3.73 -20.51
CA THR A 156 5.25 4.21 -21.76
C THR A 156 5.34 5.73 -21.93
N SER A 157 5.47 6.47 -20.83
CA SER A 157 5.59 7.93 -20.79
C SER A 157 6.14 8.35 -19.42
N LEU A 158 6.36 9.66 -19.21
CA LEU A 158 6.80 10.18 -17.91
C LEU A 158 5.75 10.01 -16.79
N ARG A 159 4.45 9.97 -17.14
CA ARG A 159 3.34 9.87 -16.18
C ARG A 159 2.22 8.98 -16.74
N PRO A 160 2.42 7.65 -16.78
CA PRO A 160 1.36 6.71 -17.12
C PRO A 160 0.18 6.79 -16.14
N PHE A 161 -0.97 6.23 -16.52
CA PHE A 161 -2.24 6.37 -15.81
C PHE A 161 -2.15 6.28 -14.28
N ASN A 162 -1.66 5.16 -13.72
CA ASN A 162 -1.59 4.96 -12.27
C ASN A 162 -0.77 6.05 -11.56
N ILE A 163 0.36 6.44 -12.17
CA ILE A 163 1.24 7.48 -11.62
C ILE A 163 0.54 8.84 -11.69
N ALA A 164 -0.13 9.14 -12.80
CA ALA A 164 -0.90 10.38 -12.95
C ALA A 164 -2.00 10.48 -11.88
N VAL A 165 -2.72 9.39 -11.59
CA VAL A 165 -3.76 9.36 -10.54
C VAL A 165 -3.15 9.58 -9.16
N HIS A 166 -2.03 8.94 -8.84
CA HIS A 166 -1.36 9.13 -7.54
C HIS A 166 -0.80 10.55 -7.38
N GLU A 167 -0.34 11.17 -8.47
CA GLU A 167 0.11 12.56 -8.51
C GLU A 167 -1.00 13.55 -8.17
N GLU A 168 -2.27 13.25 -8.44
CA GLU A 168 -3.39 14.11 -8.03
C GLU A 168 -3.48 14.25 -6.50
N VAL A 169 -3.36 13.12 -5.79
CA VAL A 169 -3.31 13.10 -4.33
C VAL A 169 -2.05 13.81 -3.83
N ALA A 170 -0.90 13.56 -4.48
CA ALA A 170 0.35 14.20 -4.11
C ALA A 170 0.29 15.73 -4.27
N GLU A 171 -0.29 16.22 -5.35
CA GLU A 171 -0.47 17.64 -5.64
C GLU A 171 -1.43 18.31 -4.67
N HIS A 172 -2.63 17.74 -4.49
CA HIS A 172 -3.65 18.25 -3.55
C HIS A 172 -3.06 18.42 -2.15
N TYR A 173 -2.20 17.50 -1.75
CA TYR A 173 -1.62 17.46 -0.41
C TYR A 173 -0.17 17.92 -0.31
N GLY A 174 0.42 18.47 -1.37
CA GLY A 174 1.80 18.95 -1.36
C GLY A 174 2.85 17.90 -0.98
N ILE A 175 2.56 16.62 -1.20
CA ILE A 175 3.42 15.49 -0.85
C ILE A 175 4.53 15.35 -1.90
N PRO A 176 5.81 15.30 -1.52
CA PRO A 176 6.89 15.03 -2.46
C PRO A 176 6.71 13.66 -3.13
N SER A 177 7.08 13.57 -4.40
CA SER A 177 7.06 12.32 -5.14
C SER A 177 8.34 12.07 -5.93
N ILE A 178 8.73 10.79 -6.00
CA ILE A 178 9.87 10.33 -6.80
C ILE A 178 9.39 9.22 -7.73
N ASN A 179 9.48 9.50 -9.02
CA ASN A 179 9.02 8.64 -10.10
C ASN A 179 10.16 7.78 -10.64
N PHE A 180 10.43 6.65 -9.98
CA PHE A 180 11.46 5.73 -10.46
C PHE A 180 11.18 5.22 -11.88
N ALA A 181 9.91 5.02 -12.24
CA ALA A 181 9.51 4.60 -13.58
C ALA A 181 9.95 5.63 -14.64
N ALA A 182 9.75 6.93 -14.41
CA ALA A 182 10.20 7.98 -15.32
C ALA A 182 11.73 8.04 -15.42
N GLY A 183 12.45 7.81 -14.32
CA GLY A 183 13.91 7.73 -14.32
C GLY A 183 14.41 6.58 -15.19
N VAL A 184 13.85 5.38 -15.05
CA VAL A 184 14.17 4.22 -15.90
C VAL A 184 13.74 4.45 -17.35
N TYR A 185 12.54 4.99 -17.57
CA TYR A 185 12.04 5.30 -18.91
C TYR A 185 12.99 6.24 -19.67
N GLY A 186 13.50 7.28 -19.02
CA GLY A 186 14.52 8.17 -19.60
C GLY A 186 15.78 7.42 -20.03
N LEU A 187 16.29 6.52 -19.17
CA LEU A 187 17.46 5.68 -19.51
C LEU A 187 17.22 4.74 -20.69
N ILE A 188 16.00 4.22 -20.83
CA ILE A 188 15.58 3.40 -21.98
C ILE A 188 15.57 4.25 -23.26
N GLN A 189 14.98 5.45 -23.22
CA GLN A 189 14.95 6.36 -24.37
C GLN A 189 16.36 6.81 -24.80
N GLU A 190 17.31 6.89 -23.86
CA GLU A 190 18.72 7.16 -24.12
C GLU A 190 19.50 5.92 -24.64
N GLY A 191 18.89 4.74 -24.71
CA GLY A 191 19.54 3.49 -25.11
C GLY A 191 20.59 2.99 -24.12
N ARG A 192 20.48 3.37 -22.84
CA ARG A 192 21.46 3.05 -21.79
C ARG A 192 21.14 1.79 -21.01
N VAL A 193 19.88 1.37 -21.00
CA VAL A 193 19.38 0.17 -20.33
C VAL A 193 18.23 -0.42 -21.13
N GLU A 194 18.06 -1.74 -21.04
CA GLU A 194 16.85 -2.44 -21.45
C GLU A 194 16.05 -2.85 -20.22
N TRP A 195 14.71 -2.77 -20.28
CA TRP A 195 13.90 -3.10 -19.10
C TRP A 195 14.06 -4.57 -18.68
N GLY A 196 14.14 -5.49 -19.63
CA GLY A 196 14.31 -6.92 -19.36
C GLY A 196 15.61 -7.25 -18.61
N ASP A 197 16.66 -6.44 -18.77
CA ASP A 197 17.92 -6.61 -18.03
C ASP A 197 17.77 -6.18 -16.56
N LEU A 198 16.86 -5.24 -16.28
CA LEU A 198 16.61 -4.73 -14.93
C LEU A 198 15.50 -5.50 -14.20
N ALA A 199 14.49 -5.99 -14.92
CA ALA A 199 13.38 -6.75 -14.39
C ALA A 199 13.01 -7.89 -15.35
N PRO A 200 13.67 -9.05 -15.24
CA PRO A 200 13.51 -10.15 -16.20
C PRO A 200 12.10 -10.73 -16.30
N ASP A 201 11.25 -10.53 -15.29
CA ASP A 201 9.84 -10.95 -15.28
C ASP A 201 8.88 -9.84 -15.74
N GLY A 202 9.39 -8.67 -16.12
CA GLY A 202 8.62 -7.50 -16.54
C GLY A 202 8.08 -6.63 -15.40
N TYR A 203 8.21 -7.06 -14.14
CA TYR A 203 7.63 -6.39 -12.96
C TYR A 203 8.65 -6.10 -11.87
N HIS A 204 9.40 -7.09 -11.42
CA HIS A 204 10.22 -7.02 -10.22
C HIS A 204 11.68 -6.71 -10.59
N PRO A 205 12.23 -5.56 -10.15
CA PRO A 205 13.63 -5.24 -10.41
C PRO A 205 14.56 -6.26 -9.75
N ASN A 206 15.64 -6.63 -10.43
CA ASN A 206 16.78 -7.31 -9.85
C ASN A 206 17.63 -6.35 -9.00
N ASP A 207 18.78 -6.81 -8.50
CA ASP A 207 19.68 -5.99 -7.68
C ASP A 207 20.11 -4.69 -8.38
N GLU A 208 20.33 -4.71 -9.69
CA GLU A 208 20.75 -3.55 -10.48
C GLU A 208 19.60 -2.54 -10.65
N GLY A 209 18.38 -3.04 -10.87
CA GLY A 209 17.18 -2.22 -10.93
C GLY A 209 16.85 -1.59 -9.58
N HIS A 210 16.91 -2.37 -8.49
CA HIS A 210 16.75 -1.85 -7.11
C HIS A 210 17.82 -0.82 -6.75
N ALA A 211 19.07 -1.00 -7.20
CA ALA A 211 20.13 -0.03 -6.98
C ALA A 211 19.86 1.31 -7.68
N ARG A 212 19.31 1.30 -8.90
CA ARG A 212 18.87 2.52 -9.60
C ARG A 212 17.72 3.22 -8.88
N TYR A 213 16.71 2.46 -8.46
CA TYR A 213 15.60 3.00 -7.66
C TYR A 213 16.12 3.68 -6.40
N ALA A 214 17.02 3.02 -5.66
CA ALA A 214 17.66 3.62 -4.49
C ALA A 214 18.47 4.87 -4.86
N GLN A 215 19.16 4.91 -6.00
CA GLN A 215 19.91 6.09 -6.44
C GLN A 215 18.99 7.30 -6.66
N PHE A 216 17.89 7.14 -7.39
CA PHE A 216 16.93 8.23 -7.62
C PHE A 216 16.37 8.79 -6.31
N LEU A 217 16.09 7.92 -5.34
CA LEU A 217 15.64 8.36 -4.02
C LEU A 217 16.75 9.06 -3.23
N ARG A 218 17.99 8.59 -3.31
CA ARG A 218 19.14 9.24 -2.66
C ARG A 218 19.33 10.66 -3.15
N GLU A 219 19.20 10.91 -4.46
CA GLU A 219 19.29 12.26 -5.05
C GLU A 219 18.27 13.21 -4.40
N TYR A 220 17.02 12.77 -4.25
CA TYR A 220 16.00 13.54 -3.56
C TYR A 220 16.33 13.76 -2.08
N LEU A 221 16.71 12.70 -1.35
CA LEU A 221 17.00 12.79 0.08
C LEU A 221 18.21 13.70 0.35
N ASP A 222 19.22 13.69 -0.52
CA ASP A 222 20.35 14.62 -0.48
C ASP A 222 19.88 16.08 -0.54
N ALA A 223 19.06 16.39 -1.54
CA ALA A 223 18.52 17.73 -1.73
C ALA A 223 17.57 18.15 -0.59
N ALA A 224 16.66 17.26 -0.19
CA ALA A 224 15.59 17.55 0.76
C ALA A 224 16.08 17.62 2.20
N LEU A 225 16.97 16.72 2.61
CA LEU A 225 17.39 16.59 4.00
C LEU A 225 18.75 17.22 4.27
N PHE A 226 19.69 17.20 3.32
CA PHE A 226 21.11 17.42 3.62
C PHE A 226 21.77 18.63 2.92
N ALA A 227 21.11 19.28 1.96
CA ALA A 227 21.66 20.41 1.19
C ALA A 227 21.77 21.76 1.97
N GLY A 228 21.83 21.74 3.31
CA GLY A 228 22.19 22.89 4.14
C GLY A 228 21.13 24.00 4.28
N LYS A 229 19.94 23.88 3.70
CA LYS A 229 18.84 24.82 3.92
C LYS A 229 18.06 24.45 5.18
N SER A 230 18.19 25.24 6.24
CA SER A 230 17.33 25.12 7.42
C SER A 230 15.91 25.51 7.03
N VAL A 231 15.01 24.53 6.96
CA VAL A 231 13.58 24.82 6.82
C VAL A 231 13.09 25.25 8.20
N SER A 232 12.69 26.52 8.34
CA SER A 232 12.10 26.98 9.59
C SER A 232 10.81 26.21 9.87
N SER A 233 10.64 25.70 11.08
CA SER A 233 9.43 25.00 11.54
C SER A 233 8.14 25.82 11.39
N GLY A 234 8.23 27.14 11.20
CA GLY A 234 7.11 28.05 10.94
C GLY A 234 6.47 27.96 9.55
N GLN A 235 6.98 27.14 8.63
CA GLN A 235 6.42 26.94 7.29
C GLN A 235 5.74 25.57 7.08
N ILE A 236 5.40 24.83 8.15
CA ILE A 236 4.59 23.62 8.03
C ILE A 236 3.19 24.05 7.59
N ARG A 237 2.94 24.06 6.28
CA ARG A 237 1.64 24.40 5.71
C ARG A 237 0.60 23.41 6.24
N LYS A 238 -0.50 23.95 6.75
CA LYS A 238 -1.66 23.13 7.09
C LYS A 238 -2.17 22.54 5.79
N LEU A 239 -2.27 21.22 5.76
CA LEU A 239 -2.76 20.50 4.60
C LEU A 239 -4.27 20.81 4.42
N PRO A 240 -4.82 20.74 3.20
CA PRO A 240 -6.25 20.90 2.98
C PRO A 240 -7.08 20.05 3.95
N GLY A 241 -8.10 20.68 4.55
CA GLY A 241 -9.04 19.99 5.43
C GLY A 241 -10.00 19.11 4.63
N GLU A 242 -10.48 19.62 3.50
CA GLU A 242 -11.41 18.93 2.61
C GLU A 242 -10.73 17.76 1.88
N PRO A 243 -11.41 16.60 1.78
CA PRO A 243 -10.93 15.49 0.97
C PRO A 243 -11.00 15.83 -0.52
N LEU A 244 -10.08 15.26 -1.31
CA LEU A 244 -10.06 15.27 -2.76
C LEU A 244 -11.21 14.41 -3.32
N ILE A 245 -11.47 13.25 -2.70
CA ILE A 245 -12.56 12.36 -3.07
C ILE A 245 -13.43 11.96 -1.86
N ALA A 246 -14.74 11.99 -2.07
CA ALA A 246 -15.69 11.48 -1.09
C ALA A 246 -15.55 9.96 -0.93
N GLY A 247 -15.72 9.47 0.30
CA GLY A 247 -15.60 8.04 0.60
C GLY A 247 -14.16 7.51 0.50
N ASN A 248 -13.14 8.37 0.62
CA ASN A 248 -11.77 7.91 0.81
C ASN A 248 -11.63 7.08 2.09
N TYR A 249 -10.55 6.31 2.17
CA TYR A 249 -10.32 5.36 3.25
C TYR A 249 -9.65 6.00 4.49
N GLU A 250 -10.00 7.24 4.87
CA GLU A 250 -9.39 7.93 6.03
C GLU A 250 -9.71 7.29 7.39
N HIS A 251 -10.75 6.47 7.46
CA HIS A 251 -11.14 5.71 8.66
C HIS A 251 -10.91 4.21 8.50
N ALA A 252 -10.25 3.78 7.41
CA ALA A 252 -10.03 2.37 7.16
C ALA A 252 -9.14 1.69 8.20
N ALA A 253 -9.52 0.46 8.55
CA ALA A 253 -8.75 -0.37 9.47
C ALA A 253 -9.03 -1.86 9.24
N MET A 254 -8.01 -2.67 9.54
CA MET A 254 -8.20 -4.09 9.83
C MET A 254 -8.54 -4.27 11.31
N LEU A 255 -9.60 -5.03 11.57
CA LEU A 255 -10.02 -5.45 12.90
C LEU A 255 -9.67 -6.92 13.09
N ILE A 256 -9.40 -7.30 14.34
CA ILE A 256 -9.17 -8.70 14.71
C ILE A 256 -10.46 -9.51 14.47
N TYR A 257 -10.33 -10.77 14.06
CA TYR A 257 -11.48 -11.60 13.72
C TYR A 257 -12.37 -11.90 14.94
N GLU A 258 -11.82 -11.83 16.16
CA GLU A 258 -12.58 -12.02 17.41
C GLU A 258 -13.64 -10.93 17.67
N ALA A 259 -13.66 -9.85 16.88
CA ALA A 259 -14.71 -8.82 16.97
C ALA A 259 -16.06 -9.26 16.35
N ALA A 260 -16.15 -10.48 15.83
CA ALA A 260 -17.38 -11.07 15.32
C ALA A 260 -17.93 -12.18 16.24
N ASP A 261 -19.25 -12.33 16.23
CA ASP A 261 -19.95 -13.50 16.74
C ASP A 261 -20.00 -14.58 15.67
N TYR A 262 -19.68 -15.82 16.02
CA TYR A 262 -19.62 -16.95 15.11
C TYR A 262 -20.58 -18.07 15.52
N SER A 263 -21.15 -18.78 14.54
CA SER A 263 -21.86 -20.04 14.79
C SER A 263 -20.88 -21.14 15.21
N GLU A 264 -21.38 -22.23 15.82
CA GLU A 264 -20.54 -23.31 16.40
C GLU A 264 -19.62 -24.06 15.40
N HIS A 265 -19.74 -23.78 14.10
CA HIS A 265 -18.99 -24.43 13.03
C HIS A 265 -17.60 -23.81 12.80
N PHE A 266 -17.32 -22.66 13.40
CA PHE A 266 -16.04 -21.97 13.24
C PHE A 266 -15.00 -22.43 14.26
N ARG A 267 -13.76 -22.47 13.81
CA ARG A 267 -12.59 -22.81 14.63
C ARG A 267 -11.39 -22.00 14.18
N ILE A 268 -10.51 -21.66 15.13
CA ILE A 268 -9.25 -20.99 14.83
C ILE A 268 -8.29 -21.99 14.17
N ARG A 269 -7.64 -21.56 13.09
CA ARG A 269 -6.63 -22.33 12.37
C ARG A 269 -5.48 -21.44 11.96
N LYS A 270 -4.36 -22.07 11.63
CA LYS A 270 -3.20 -21.46 10.98
C LYS A 270 -2.81 -22.31 9.77
N LEU A 271 -2.27 -21.69 8.72
CA LEU A 271 -1.67 -22.48 7.65
C LEU A 271 -0.47 -23.28 8.18
N ARG A 272 -0.33 -24.51 7.68
CA ARG A 272 0.82 -25.36 7.93
C ARG A 272 2.05 -24.79 7.19
N PRO A 273 3.28 -24.97 7.72
CA PRO A 273 4.48 -24.43 7.10
C PRO A 273 4.73 -24.83 5.64
N ASN A 274 4.18 -25.97 5.21
CA ASN A 274 4.32 -26.50 3.86
C ASN A 274 3.15 -26.14 2.93
N GLU A 275 2.14 -25.41 3.42
CA GLU A 275 1.07 -24.92 2.56
C GLU A 275 1.57 -23.69 1.78
N PRO A 276 1.44 -23.70 0.44
CA PRO A 276 1.93 -22.59 -0.38
C PRO A 276 1.19 -21.31 -0.01
N LEU A 277 1.94 -20.28 0.36
CA LEU A 277 1.45 -18.95 0.68
C LEU A 277 2.13 -17.97 -0.27
N MET A 278 1.35 -17.03 -0.82
CA MET A 278 1.88 -15.91 -1.58
C MET A 278 1.28 -14.61 -1.06
N ASN A 279 1.98 -13.49 -1.32
CA ASN A 279 1.42 -12.15 -1.14
C ASN A 279 0.95 -11.88 0.31
N TRP A 280 1.56 -12.56 1.29
CA TRP A 280 1.34 -12.34 2.72
C TRP A 280 2.53 -12.84 3.51
N ARG A 281 2.90 -12.07 4.53
CA ARG A 281 4.08 -12.33 5.37
C ARG A 281 3.79 -12.18 6.87
N TYR A 282 2.54 -11.89 7.22
CA TYR A 282 2.08 -11.76 8.59
C TYR A 282 1.45 -13.06 9.06
N SER A 283 0.90 -13.07 10.28
CA SER A 283 0.21 -14.24 10.81
C SER A 283 -0.85 -14.75 9.83
N THR A 284 -0.86 -16.07 9.64
CA THR A 284 -1.90 -16.80 8.91
C THR A 284 -2.93 -17.39 9.86
N GLU A 285 -2.94 -16.98 11.13
CA GLU A 285 -4.02 -17.34 12.05
C GLU A 285 -5.33 -16.70 11.57
N HIS A 286 -6.37 -17.52 11.49
CA HIS A 286 -7.66 -17.14 10.92
C HIS A 286 -8.77 -17.96 11.53
N VAL A 287 -9.99 -17.46 11.41
CA VAL A 287 -11.21 -18.21 11.72
C VAL A 287 -11.65 -18.99 10.48
N PHE A 288 -11.91 -20.29 10.65
CA PHE A 288 -12.21 -21.23 9.56
C PHE A 288 -13.52 -21.98 9.76
N ALA A 289 -14.32 -22.09 8.70
CA ALA A 289 -15.42 -23.03 8.59
C ALA A 289 -15.57 -23.57 7.16
N GLU A 290 -16.03 -24.82 7.04
CA GLU A 290 -16.37 -25.46 5.76
C GLU A 290 -17.86 -25.81 5.64
N ALA A 291 -18.58 -25.83 6.77
CA ALA A 291 -19.98 -26.19 6.84
C ALA A 291 -20.85 -25.16 6.11
N SER A 292 -21.73 -25.65 5.23
CA SER A 292 -22.77 -24.82 4.62
C SER A 292 -23.66 -24.23 5.71
N GLY A 293 -23.93 -22.92 5.62
CA GLY A 293 -24.71 -22.21 6.63
C GLY A 293 -23.91 -21.71 7.82
N ALA A 294 -22.63 -22.06 7.97
CA ALA A 294 -21.76 -21.46 8.98
C ALA A 294 -21.79 -19.94 8.81
N SER A 295 -22.11 -19.22 9.88
CA SER A 295 -22.37 -17.78 9.81
C SER A 295 -21.60 -17.00 10.86
N LEU A 296 -21.35 -15.73 10.54
CA LEU A 296 -20.80 -14.74 11.45
C LEU A 296 -21.62 -13.45 11.41
N THR A 297 -21.61 -12.70 12.51
CA THR A 297 -22.16 -11.35 12.59
C THR A 297 -21.15 -10.43 13.25
N PHE A 298 -20.98 -9.22 12.74
CA PHE A 298 -20.16 -8.20 13.38
C PHE A 298 -20.74 -6.81 13.12
N GLN A 299 -20.33 -5.86 13.96
CA GLN A 299 -20.73 -4.46 13.87
C GLN A 299 -19.51 -3.55 13.78
N VAL A 300 -19.58 -2.55 12.92
CA VAL A 300 -18.54 -1.52 12.79
C VAL A 300 -19.19 -0.14 12.63
N GLU A 301 -18.44 0.90 12.98
CA GLU A 301 -18.84 2.29 12.75
C GLU A 301 -17.98 2.86 11.62
N GLY A 302 -18.62 3.25 10.52
CA GLY A 302 -17.92 3.56 9.27
C GLY A 302 -18.86 4.00 8.16
N ARG A 303 -18.29 4.21 6.99
CA ARG A 303 -19.02 4.19 5.72
C ARG A 303 -18.99 2.79 5.12
N GLY A 304 -17.92 2.02 5.32
CA GLY A 304 -17.80 0.69 4.72
C GLY A 304 -17.43 -0.38 5.73
N ALA A 305 -17.64 -1.62 5.29
CA ALA A 305 -17.24 -2.82 5.99
C ALA A 305 -16.75 -3.87 4.98
N GLY A 306 -16.03 -4.88 5.46
CA GLY A 306 -15.54 -5.95 4.60
C GLY A 306 -14.91 -7.08 5.41
N MET A 307 -14.30 -8.03 4.70
CA MET A 307 -13.48 -9.08 5.29
C MET A 307 -12.20 -9.24 4.48
N LEU A 308 -11.08 -9.45 5.16
CA LEU A 308 -9.87 -9.96 4.53
C LEU A 308 -9.89 -11.49 4.64
N LEU A 309 -10.02 -12.16 3.52
CA LEU A 309 -10.08 -13.62 3.47
C LEU A 309 -8.70 -14.19 3.16
N LEU A 310 -8.40 -15.39 3.67
CA LEU A 310 -7.26 -16.19 3.21
C LEU A 310 -7.77 -17.19 2.16
N CYS A 311 -7.83 -16.74 0.92
CA CYS A 311 -8.29 -17.56 -0.20
C CYS A 311 -7.17 -18.50 -0.67
N GLY A 312 -7.52 -19.61 -1.31
CA GLY A 312 -6.62 -20.68 -1.72
C GLY A 312 -7.36 -21.87 -2.33
N PRO A 313 -6.70 -23.04 -2.50
CA PRO A 313 -7.17 -24.10 -3.39
C PRO A 313 -8.53 -24.71 -3.04
N ASP A 314 -9.02 -24.52 -1.83
CA ASP A 314 -10.27 -25.06 -1.32
C ASP A 314 -11.27 -23.97 -0.90
N THR A 315 -11.10 -22.73 -1.39
CA THR A 315 -11.96 -21.60 -1.01
C THR A 315 -13.36 -21.73 -1.57
N GLY A 316 -14.35 -21.48 -0.72
CA GLY A 316 -15.76 -21.45 -1.06
C GLY A 316 -16.29 -20.05 -1.38
N ILE A 317 -17.55 -20.03 -1.80
CA ILE A 317 -18.33 -18.82 -2.01
C ILE A 317 -18.96 -18.41 -0.67
N LEU A 318 -18.73 -17.16 -0.26
CA LEU A 318 -19.47 -16.55 0.84
C LEU A 318 -20.66 -15.75 0.32
N GLU A 319 -21.59 -15.44 1.20
CA GLU A 319 -22.55 -14.37 0.98
C GLU A 319 -22.61 -13.45 2.20
N TYR A 320 -22.98 -12.19 1.97
CA TYR A 320 -23.08 -11.19 3.03
C TYR A 320 -24.39 -10.41 2.94
N SER A 321 -24.82 -9.87 4.07
CA SER A 321 -25.92 -8.91 4.22
C SER A 321 -25.44 -7.75 5.08
N VAL A 322 -25.67 -6.52 4.62
CA VAL A 322 -25.37 -5.30 5.37
C VAL A 322 -26.69 -4.67 5.78
N ASN A 323 -26.85 -4.35 7.07
CA ASN A 323 -28.04 -3.68 7.63
C ASN A 323 -29.38 -4.36 7.24
N GLY A 324 -29.38 -5.69 7.14
CA GLY A 324 -30.58 -6.48 6.81
C GLY A 324 -30.96 -6.48 5.32
N ALA A 325 -30.13 -5.90 4.44
CA ALA A 325 -30.33 -5.99 2.99
C ALA A 325 -30.26 -7.45 2.51
N PRO A 326 -30.82 -7.77 1.32
CA PRO A 326 -30.73 -9.11 0.75
C PRO A 326 -29.29 -9.62 0.66
N TYR A 327 -29.11 -10.93 0.84
CA TYR A 327 -27.79 -11.55 0.75
C TYR A 327 -27.21 -11.44 -0.66
N VAL A 328 -25.94 -11.02 -0.75
CA VAL A 328 -25.17 -10.96 -1.98
C VAL A 328 -24.06 -12.01 -1.91
N ALA A 329 -24.01 -12.91 -2.88
CA ALA A 329 -22.97 -13.92 -2.98
C ALA A 329 -21.70 -13.34 -3.62
N VAL A 330 -20.54 -13.74 -3.10
CA VAL A 330 -19.22 -13.36 -3.59
C VAL A 330 -18.38 -14.61 -3.78
N ASN A 331 -17.83 -14.77 -4.98
CA ASN A 331 -16.79 -15.76 -5.26
C ASN A 331 -15.42 -15.07 -5.14
N PRO A 332 -14.67 -15.26 -4.04
CA PRO A 332 -13.35 -14.66 -3.87
C PRO A 332 -12.23 -15.54 -4.48
N PHE A 333 -12.58 -16.66 -5.13
CA PHE A 333 -11.61 -17.55 -5.76
C PHE A 333 -11.09 -16.94 -7.07
N ASP A 334 -9.80 -16.67 -7.13
CA ASP A 334 -9.09 -16.17 -8.31
C ASP A 334 -8.12 -17.22 -8.90
N ASP A 335 -7.42 -16.88 -9.99
CA ASP A 335 -6.51 -17.80 -10.66
C ASP A 335 -5.32 -18.22 -9.78
N TRP A 336 -4.92 -17.38 -8.82
CA TRP A 336 -3.83 -17.64 -7.90
C TRP A 336 -4.21 -18.64 -6.81
N CYS A 337 -5.51 -18.69 -6.46
CA CYS A 337 -6.04 -19.63 -5.48
C CYS A 337 -5.80 -21.09 -5.89
N ILE A 338 -5.61 -21.41 -7.17
CA ILE A 338 -5.34 -22.78 -7.64
C ILE A 338 -4.06 -23.36 -7.01
N GLY A 339 -3.03 -22.51 -6.88
CA GLY A 339 -1.67 -22.93 -6.51
C GLY A 339 -1.24 -22.53 -5.11
N ALA A 340 -1.81 -21.48 -4.52
CA ALA A 340 -1.41 -21.01 -3.20
C ALA A 340 -2.56 -20.33 -2.44
N TYR A 341 -2.34 -20.16 -1.14
CA TYR A 341 -3.15 -19.26 -0.33
C TYR A 341 -2.67 -17.82 -0.49
N ARG A 342 -3.61 -16.86 -0.49
CA ARG A 342 -3.34 -15.42 -0.55
C ARG A 342 -4.43 -14.62 0.16
N PRO A 343 -4.14 -13.41 0.64
CA PRO A 343 -5.13 -12.51 1.20
C PRO A 343 -5.95 -11.89 0.08
N VAL A 344 -7.27 -11.91 0.21
CA VAL A 344 -8.22 -11.29 -0.74
C VAL A 344 -9.18 -10.42 0.06
N PRO A 345 -9.15 -9.09 -0.11
CA PRO A 345 -10.13 -8.21 0.51
C PRO A 345 -11.46 -8.36 -0.22
N VAL A 346 -12.54 -8.54 0.55
CA VAL A 346 -13.92 -8.48 0.07
C VAL A 346 -14.57 -7.30 0.77
N LEU A 347 -14.68 -6.17 0.06
CA LEU A 347 -15.36 -4.97 0.53
C LEU A 347 -16.85 -5.04 0.20
N PHE A 348 -17.69 -4.61 1.14
CA PHE A 348 -19.13 -4.52 0.97
C PHE A 348 -19.53 -3.10 0.54
N PRO A 349 -20.73 -2.92 -0.03
CA PRO A 349 -21.21 -1.61 -0.44
C PRO A 349 -21.14 -0.60 0.70
N ALA A 350 -20.56 0.56 0.42
CA ALA A 350 -20.45 1.64 1.39
C ALA A 350 -21.79 2.37 1.56
N LEU A 351 -22.05 2.83 2.77
CA LEU A 351 -23.08 3.80 3.09
C LEU A 351 -22.72 5.18 2.51
N GLU A 352 -23.75 5.94 2.14
CA GLU A 352 -23.60 7.34 1.72
C GLU A 352 -23.08 8.23 2.86
N HIS A 353 -23.48 7.90 4.10
CA HIS A 353 -23.12 8.63 5.31
C HIS A 353 -22.46 7.70 6.32
N TYR A 354 -21.58 8.27 7.15
CA TYR A 354 -20.94 7.57 8.25
C TYR A 354 -21.99 7.11 9.26
N GLY A 355 -21.92 5.87 9.71
CA GLY A 355 -22.86 5.30 10.67
C GLY A 355 -22.54 3.86 11.07
N GLU A 356 -23.47 3.23 11.75
CA GLU A 356 -23.34 1.83 12.19
C GLU A 356 -23.66 0.87 11.04
N LEU A 357 -22.79 -0.12 10.82
CA LEU A 357 -22.99 -1.23 9.89
C LEU A 357 -23.07 -2.54 10.68
N GLN A 358 -24.22 -3.21 10.63
CA GLN A 358 -24.34 -4.61 11.01
C GLN A 358 -24.13 -5.48 9.78
N VAL A 359 -23.10 -6.32 9.82
CA VAL A 359 -22.78 -7.27 8.76
C VAL A 359 -23.10 -8.69 9.21
N LYS A 360 -23.79 -9.45 8.36
CA LYS A 360 -23.95 -10.90 8.49
C LYS A 360 -23.26 -11.59 7.33
N GLY A 361 -22.35 -12.50 7.60
CA GLY A 361 -21.67 -13.33 6.60
C GLY A 361 -22.07 -14.79 6.74
N ARG A 362 -22.12 -15.52 5.63
CA ARG A 362 -22.42 -16.96 5.62
C ARG A 362 -21.61 -17.70 4.57
N ASN A 363 -21.11 -18.87 4.94
CA ASN A 363 -20.58 -19.85 4.00
C ASN A 363 -21.74 -20.49 3.22
N THR A 364 -21.76 -20.36 1.90
CA THR A 364 -22.87 -20.87 1.07
C THR A 364 -22.81 -22.38 0.84
N GLY A 365 -21.67 -23.03 1.15
CA GLY A 365 -21.40 -24.42 0.74
C GLY A 365 -21.24 -24.59 -0.78
N ARG A 366 -21.21 -23.50 -1.56
CA ARG A 366 -20.89 -23.49 -2.99
C ARG A 366 -19.42 -23.09 -3.19
N LYS A 367 -18.90 -23.36 -4.39
CA LYS A 367 -17.51 -23.09 -4.76
C LYS A 367 -17.38 -22.81 -6.25
N ASP A 368 -16.28 -22.18 -6.63
CA ASP A 368 -15.79 -22.16 -8.02
C ASP A 368 -15.54 -23.61 -8.51
N GLU A 369 -15.76 -23.89 -9.78
CA GLU A 369 -15.55 -25.24 -10.36
C GLU A 369 -14.11 -25.73 -10.17
N ARG A 370 -13.15 -24.80 -10.17
CA ARG A 370 -11.70 -25.07 -10.00
C ARG A 370 -11.30 -25.26 -8.54
N SER A 371 -12.12 -24.79 -7.59
CA SER A 371 -11.87 -24.95 -6.17
C SER A 371 -12.06 -26.41 -5.73
N LYS A 372 -11.24 -26.87 -4.80
CA LYS A 372 -11.27 -28.24 -4.25
C LYS A 372 -12.14 -28.35 -3.00
N GLY A 373 -12.74 -27.26 -2.53
CA GLY A 373 -13.54 -27.25 -1.30
C GLY A 373 -14.39 -26.00 -1.16
N THR A 374 -14.98 -25.83 0.03
CA THR A 374 -15.91 -24.74 0.36
C THR A 374 -15.44 -23.96 1.59
N GLY A 375 -14.13 -23.95 1.85
CA GLY A 375 -13.54 -23.32 3.02
C GLY A 375 -13.74 -21.81 3.02
N LEU A 376 -14.19 -21.27 4.15
CA LEU A 376 -14.19 -19.84 4.46
C LEU A 376 -13.13 -19.58 5.53
N ARG A 377 -12.13 -18.76 5.20
CA ARG A 377 -11.03 -18.38 6.10
C ARG A 377 -10.99 -16.87 6.25
N ILE A 378 -11.26 -16.37 7.45
CA ILE A 378 -11.31 -14.94 7.74
C ILE A 378 -10.06 -14.56 8.52
N LEU A 379 -9.17 -13.79 7.89
CA LEU A 379 -7.96 -13.25 8.52
C LEU A 379 -8.28 -12.03 9.37
N LYS A 380 -9.09 -11.12 8.84
CA LYS A 380 -9.45 -9.84 9.47
C LYS A 380 -10.86 -9.44 9.05
N LEU A 381 -11.50 -8.64 9.88
CA LEU A 381 -12.66 -7.85 9.46
C LEU A 381 -12.16 -6.48 9.01
N LEU A 382 -12.89 -5.83 8.11
CA LEU A 382 -12.52 -4.53 7.56
C LEU A 382 -13.61 -3.51 7.89
N THR A 383 -13.18 -2.28 8.13
CA THR A 383 -14.04 -1.09 8.25
C THR A 383 -13.38 0.05 7.48
N SER A 384 -14.18 1.01 7.00
CA SER A 384 -13.72 2.19 6.27
C SER A 384 -14.54 3.44 6.49
#